data_AF-A0A396CEZ1-F1
#
_entry.id   AF-A0A396CEZ1-F1
#
_cell.length_a   1.000
_cell.length_b   1.000
_cell.length_c   1.000
_cell.angle_alpha   90.00
_cell.angle_beta   90.00
_cell.angle_gamma   90.00
#
_symmetry.space_group_name_H-M   'P 1'
#
loop_
_entity.id
_entity.type
_entity.pdbx_description
1 polymer ?
#
loop_
_entity_poly.entity_id
_entity_poly.type
_entity_poly.pdbx_seq_one_letter_code
_entity_poly.pdbx_strand_id
1 'polypeptide(L)' 'MEDYKGMLAELAELATEEQAMFTIYGITKSDEAFDRFLDARERLSKWIVGHAAVIDEAITERKYNRMLNEEVR' A
#
# COMPACT_ATOMS: atom_id res chain seq x y z
N MET A 1 -18.66 8.36 -4.67
CA MET A 1 -17.45 7.54 -4.49
C MET A 1 -16.31 8.34 -5.05
N GLU A 2 -15.62 9.11 -4.20
CA GLU A 2 -14.25 9.56 -4.52
C GLU A 2 -13.45 8.34 -4.99
N ASP A 3 -12.49 8.56 -5.89
CA ASP A 3 -11.93 7.54 -6.77
C ASP A 3 -11.06 6.49 -6.04
N TYR A 4 -11.70 5.66 -5.21
CA TYR A 4 -11.09 4.54 -4.48
C TYR A 4 -10.41 3.55 -5.44
N LYS A 5 -10.88 3.44 -6.68
CA LYS A 5 -10.26 2.59 -7.70
C LYS A 5 -8.93 3.17 -8.18
N GLY A 6 -8.89 4.47 -8.45
CA GLY A 6 -7.66 5.20 -8.77
C GLY A 6 -6.65 5.12 -7.63
N MET A 7 -7.08 5.39 -6.39
CA MET A 7 -6.21 5.27 -5.21
C MET A 7 -5.66 3.86 -5.03
N LEU A 8 -6.48 2.83 -5.23
CA LEU A 8 -6.05 1.44 -5.09
C LEU A 8 -5.10 1.01 -6.21
N ALA A 9 -5.30 1.54 -7.43
CA ALA A 9 -4.37 1.33 -8.54
C ALA A 9 -3.00 1.99 -8.25
N GLU A 10 -2.99 3.21 -7.74
CA GLU A 10 -1.75 3.92 -7.37
C GLU A 10 -1.01 3.20 -6.24
N LEU A 11 -1.72 2.76 -5.19
CA LEU A 11 -1.14 1.96 -4.12
C LEU A 11 -0.54 0.65 -4.66
N ALA A 12 -1.24 -0.02 -5.58
CA ALA A 12 -0.77 -1.28 -6.16
C ALA A 12 0.50 -1.06 -7.01
N GLU A 13 0.58 0.02 -7.77
CA GLU A 13 1.77 0.38 -8.55
C GLU A 13 2.98 0.62 -7.65
N LEU A 14 2.84 1.47 -6.62
CA LEU A 14 3.91 1.78 -5.66
C LEU A 14 4.37 0.54 -4.88
N ALA A 15 3.44 -0.30 -4.43
CA ALA A 15 3.75 -1.52 -3.70
C ALA A 15 4.46 -2.56 -4.60
N THR A 16 4.07 -2.66 -5.87
CA THR A 16 4.70 -3.57 -6.83
C THR A 16 6.12 -3.11 -7.16
N GLU A 17 6.33 -1.81 -7.36
CA GLU A 17 7.65 -1.24 -7.59
C GLU A 17 8.59 -1.50 -6.41
N GLU A 18 8.16 -1.22 -5.18
CA GLU A 18 8.95 -1.46 -3.97
C GLU A 18 9.38 -2.93 -3.83
N GLN A 19 8.45 -3.86 -4.07
CA GLN A 19 8.75 -5.30 -4.01
C GLN A 19 9.68 -5.77 -5.12
N ALA A 20 9.54 -5.23 -6.34
CA ALA A 20 10.43 -5.52 -7.43
C ALA A 20 11.87 -5.07 -7.09
N MET A 21 12.03 -3.87 -6.56
CA MET A 21 13.36 -3.36 -6.16
C MET A 21 13.95 -4.15 -5.00
N PHE A 22 13.14 -4.53 -4.00
CA PHE A 22 13.59 -5.38 -2.91
C PHE A 22 14.09 -6.74 -3.42
N THR A 23 13.38 -7.36 -4.37
CA THR A 23 13.77 -8.62 -4.98
C THR A 23 15.08 -8.49 -5.76
N ILE A 24 15.21 -7.43 -6.55
CA ILE A 24 16.44 -7.13 -7.30
C ILE A 24 17.62 -6.95 -6.34
N TYR A 25 17.44 -6.21 -5.25
CA TYR A 25 18.47 -6.08 -4.22
C TYR A 25 18.82 -7.44 -3.60
N GLY A 26 17.84 -8.27 -3.24
CA GLY A 26 18.09 -9.60 -2.68
C GLY A 26 18.93 -10.51 -3.58
N ILE A 27 18.76 -10.39 -4.90
CA ILE A 27 19.52 -11.16 -5.90
C ILE A 27 20.90 -10.56 -6.14
N THR A 28 20.98 -9.25 -6.37
CA THR A 28 22.20 -8.57 -6.82
C THR A 28 23.14 -8.20 -5.68
N LYS A 29 22.58 -7.94 -4.49
CA LYS A 29 23.27 -7.46 -3.28
C LYS A 29 24.16 -6.24 -3.55
N SER A 30 23.78 -5.39 -4.50
CA SER A 30 24.51 -4.16 -4.80
C SER A 30 23.96 -2.97 -4.02
N ASP A 31 24.84 -2.05 -3.65
CA ASP A 31 24.47 -0.80 -2.97
C ASP A 31 23.53 0.04 -3.84
N GLU A 32 23.75 0.08 -5.16
CA GLU A 32 22.84 0.76 -6.10
C GLU A 32 21.42 0.18 -6.08
N ALA A 33 21.28 -1.15 -6.02
CA ALA A 33 19.97 -1.78 -5.92
C ALA A 33 19.31 -1.51 -4.56
N PHE A 34 20.11 -1.42 -3.50
CA PHE A 34 19.62 -1.05 -2.17
C PHE A 34 19.10 0.40 -2.14
N ASP A 35 19.84 1.35 -2.71
CA ASP A 35 19.43 2.75 -2.79
C ASP A 35 18.12 2.92 -3.56
N ARG A 36 17.98 2.23 -4.71
CA ARG A 36 16.73 2.23 -5.49
C ARG A 36 15.55 1.63 -4.72
N PHE A 37 15.80 0.58 -3.93
CA PHE A 37 14.80 0.02 -3.03
C PHE A 37 14.37 1.03 -1.96
N LEU A 38 15.33 1.73 -1.33
CA LEU A 38 15.02 2.72 -0.31
C LEU A 38 14.20 3.89 -0.87
N ASP A 39 14.51 4.37 -2.08
CA ASP A 39 13.71 5.41 -2.74
C ASP A 39 12.26 4.95 -3.02
N ALA A 40 12.09 3.75 -3.60
CA ALA A 40 10.76 3.17 -3.83
C ALA A 40 9.99 2.99 -2.50
N ARG A 41 10.68 2.53 -1.45
CA ARG A 41 10.12 2.39 -0.10
C ARG A 41 9.68 3.72 0.49
N GLU A 42 10.46 4.78 0.30
CA GLU A 42 10.13 6.11 0.79
C GLU A 42 8.89 6.66 0.09
N ARG A 43 8.81 6.52 -1.24
CA ARG A 43 7.64 6.94 -2.03
C ARG A 43 6.37 6.23 -1.59
N LEU A 44 6.41 4.89 -1.45
CA LEU A 44 5.29 4.11 -0.93
C LEU A 44 4.88 4.56 0.49
N SER A 45 5.87 4.79 1.37
CA SER A 45 5.61 5.18 2.76
C SER A 45 4.96 6.56 2.85
N LYS A 46 5.44 7.54 2.06
CA LYS A 46 4.83 8.87 1.94
C LYS A 46 3.39 8.78 1.45
N TRP A 47 3.12 7.95 0.45
CA TRP A 47 1.76 7.76 -0.07
C TRP A 47 0.83 7.18 1.00
N ILE A 48 1.24 6.12 1.71
CA ILE A 48 0.44 5.50 2.78
C ILE A 48 0.12 6.50 3.89
N VAL A 49 1.12 7.27 4.33
CA VAL A 49 0.93 8.29 5.37
C VAL A 49 0.01 9.41 4.88
N GLY A 50 0.18 9.87 3.63
CA GLY A 50 -0.66 10.89 3.02
C GLY A 50 -2.13 10.49 2.91
N HIS A 51 -2.42 9.20 2.80
CA HIS A 51 -3.78 8.65 2.68
C HIS A 51 -4.26 7.92 3.94
N ALA A 52 -3.57 8.07 5.07
CA ALA A 52 -3.84 7.30 6.29
C ALA A 52 -5.28 7.44 6.81
N ALA A 53 -5.86 8.65 6.74
CA ALA A 53 -7.23 8.91 7.18
C ALA A 53 -8.25 8.11 6.35
N VAL A 54 -8.13 8.16 5.02
CA VAL A 54 -9.02 7.42 4.10
C VAL A 54 -8.87 5.91 4.26
N ILE A 55 -7.65 5.44 4.50
CA ILE A 55 -7.38 4.02 4.77
C ILE A 55 -8.05 3.59 6.09
N ASP A 56 -7.95 4.39 7.14
CA ASP A 56 -8.54 4.08 8.45
C ASP A 56 -10.08 4.07 8.39
N GLU A 57 -10.67 5.02 7.67
CA GLU A 57 -12.11 5.04 7.37
C GLU A 57 -12.53 3.76 6.64
N ALA A 58 -11.84 3.39 5.56
CA ALA A 58 -12.15 2.18 4.80
C ALA A 58 -12.00 0.88 5.64
N ILE A 59 -11.00 0.81 6.52
CA ILE A 59 -10.81 -0.32 7.45
C ILE A 59 -11.97 -0.38 8.45
N THR A 60 -12.37 0.77 8.99
CA THR A 60 -13.44 0.89 9.98
C THR A 60 -14.79 0.53 9.38
N GLU A 61 -15.12 1.05 8.20
CA GLU A 61 -16.33 0.67 7.45
C GLU A 61 -16.37 -0.83 7.17
N ARG A 62 -15.26 -1.42 6.74
CA ARG A 62 -15.19 -2.86 6.48
C ARG A 62 -15.43 -3.69 7.75
N LYS A 63 -14.88 -3.27 8.90
CA LYS A 63 -15.11 -3.94 10.19
C LYS A 63 -16.57 -3.86 10.59
N TYR A 64 -17.17 -2.67 10.50
CA TYR A 64 -18.58 -2.45 10.83
C TYR A 64 -19.51 -3.29 9.95
N ASN A 65 -19.30 -3.29 8.64
CA ASN A 65 -20.08 -4.08 7.69
C ASN A 65 -19.94 -5.59 7.94
N ARG A 66 -18.78 -6.07 8.42
CA ARG A 66 -18.63 -7.47 8.79
C ARG A 66 -19.47 -7.81 10.02
N MET A 67 -19.43 -6.97 11.06
CA MET A 67 -20.22 -7.17 12.29
C MET A 67 -21.73 -7.21 12.00
N LEU A 68 -22.24 -6.26 11.21
CA LEU A 68 -23.66 -6.24 10.83
C LEU A 68 -24.09 -7.51 10.07
N ASN A 69 -23.25 -8.00 9.15
CA ASN A 69 -23.55 -9.24 8.41
C ASN A 69 -23.50 -10.50 9.30
N GLU A 70 -22.77 -10.45 10.41
CA GLU A 70 -22.74 -11.53 11.41
C GLU A 70 -23.96 -11.48 12.35
N GLU A 71 -24.48 -10.29 12.68
CA GLU A 71 -25.68 -10.13 13.53
C GLU A 71 -26.99 -10.44 12.81
N VAL A 72 -27.04 -10.29 11.48
CA VAL A 72 -28.24 -10.54 10.65
C VAL A 72 -28.39 -12.03 10.27
N ARG A 73 -27.42 -12.89 10.61
CA ARG A 73 -27.36 -14.29 10.20
C ARG A 73 -27.77 -15.26 11.30
#